data_AF-A0A388K9U7-F1
#
_entry.id   AF-A0A388K9U7-F1
#
_cell.length_a   1.000
_cell.length_b   1.000
_cell.length_c   1.000
_cell.angle_alpha   90.00
_cell.angle_beta   90.00
_cell.angle_gamma   90.00
#
_symmetry.space_group_name_H-M   'P 1'
#
loop_
_entity.id
_entity.type
_entity.pdbx_description
1 polymer ?
#
loop_
_entity_poly.entity_id
_entity_poly.type
_entity_poly.pdbx_seq_one_letter_code
_entity_poly.pdbx_strand_id
1 'polypeptide(L)'
;MSNHERGDDNKGFGDGDRRQYRAPTCFNCHEQGHYANQCPHRDRRQYLSRPSTSTDSRRSRSPRRFEHRRYVSPPRQEAELRGKLAALSQGVAEMKKHFNAEKARKEAKERRKLDKERRKEEERRIAEEEEKRKIEEEARREEKKRKKVEKAKREAILRAEMKKELCISEKQKREADVVLEGSPPMEMPAKRTPRKVARPMLPTERLTRSKARKKVGCIMVRAKRKSQVKTPLDKVVKSGKKASPDSPPSGRITPVSKVVLRLRYRDAVMRELKDSNEDEFQRICREEGLHYEGKIDAIFDIAEYRSRRQFPEGNQAIEGIPISVSNDTEAVETPANDLE
;
A
#
# COMPACT_ATOMS: atom_id res chain seq x y z
N MET A 1 -7.32 42.75 -14.67
CA MET A 1 -7.53 42.87 -16.12
C MET A 1 -7.64 41.48 -16.69
N SER A 2 -8.67 41.32 -17.52
CA SER A 2 -9.26 40.12 -18.07
C SER A 2 -8.29 39.33 -18.96
N ASN A 3 -8.46 38.01 -19.00
CA ASN A 3 -8.30 37.19 -20.21
C ASN A 3 -9.04 35.86 -20.01
N HIS A 4 -10.34 35.91 -20.26
CA HIS A 4 -11.05 34.85 -20.96
C HIS A 4 -10.42 34.72 -22.35
N GLU A 5 -10.12 33.50 -22.82
CA GLU A 5 -10.54 33.06 -24.15
C GLU A 5 -10.09 31.63 -24.51
N ARG A 6 -11.05 30.92 -25.13
CA ARG A 6 -10.93 29.84 -26.13
C ARG A 6 -10.82 28.39 -25.68
N GLY A 7 -11.86 27.64 -26.06
CA GLY A 7 -11.80 26.20 -26.29
C GLY A 7 -13.18 25.55 -26.39
N ASP A 8 -14.12 26.17 -27.08
CA ASP A 8 -15.48 25.66 -27.32
C ASP A 8 -15.50 25.02 -28.72
N ASP A 9 -15.36 23.70 -28.78
CA ASP A 9 -15.58 22.89 -29.98
C ASP A 9 -15.78 21.42 -29.57
N ASN A 10 -17.02 20.99 -29.30
CA ASN A 10 -17.42 19.70 -29.84
C ASN A 10 -18.93 19.59 -30.11
N LYS A 11 -19.21 19.51 -31.41
CA LYS A 11 -20.52 19.36 -32.04
C LYS A 11 -21.09 17.96 -31.79
N GLY A 12 -22.30 17.95 -31.24
CA GLY A 12 -23.47 17.21 -31.72
C GLY A 12 -23.33 15.75 -32.12
N PHE A 13 -23.92 14.85 -31.30
CA PHE A 13 -24.60 13.65 -31.78
C PHE A 13 -25.73 13.29 -30.82
N GLY A 14 -26.94 13.08 -31.35
CA GLY A 14 -28.01 12.37 -30.62
C GLY A 14 -29.27 13.17 -30.31
N ASP A 15 -29.93 13.70 -31.33
CA ASP A 15 -31.35 14.06 -31.29
C ASP A 15 -32.20 12.78 -31.36
N GLY A 16 -32.21 12.02 -30.27
CA GLY A 16 -32.96 10.79 -30.13
C GLY A 16 -33.53 10.71 -28.72
N ASP A 17 -34.84 10.87 -28.59
CA ASP A 17 -35.61 10.52 -27.40
C ASP A 17 -35.09 11.09 -26.06
N ARG A 18 -34.90 12.42 -25.99
CA ARG A 18 -35.07 13.10 -24.71
C ARG A 18 -36.55 13.03 -24.31
N ARG A 19 -36.99 11.85 -23.88
CA ARG A 19 -38.16 11.70 -23.00
C ARG A 19 -38.01 12.81 -21.98
N GLN A 20 -38.95 13.78 -21.98
CA GLN A 20 -39.01 14.82 -20.96
C GLN A 20 -38.76 14.13 -19.63
N TYR A 21 -37.60 14.41 -19.04
CA TYR A 21 -37.07 13.66 -17.91
C TYR A 21 -38.10 13.84 -16.79
N ARG A 22 -39.02 12.87 -16.65
CA ARG A 22 -40.04 12.96 -15.61
C ARG A 22 -39.29 12.99 -14.31
N ALA A 23 -39.47 14.07 -13.56
CA ALA A 23 -38.86 14.19 -12.25
C ALA A 23 -39.18 12.92 -11.45
N PRO A 24 -38.19 12.28 -10.82
CA PRO A 24 -38.40 11.03 -10.10
C PRO A 24 -39.50 11.23 -9.07
N THR A 25 -40.51 10.35 -9.10
CA THR A 25 -41.58 10.32 -8.12
C THR A 25 -41.17 9.47 -6.93
N CYS A 26 -41.41 9.95 -5.73
CA CYS A 26 -41.11 9.22 -4.52
C CYS A 26 -42.06 8.02 -4.37
N PHE A 27 -41.53 6.80 -4.26
CA PHE A 27 -42.38 5.61 -4.06
C PHE A 27 -43.15 5.60 -2.72
N ASN A 28 -42.79 6.44 -1.73
CA ASN A 28 -43.45 6.48 -0.43
C ASN A 28 -44.62 7.48 -0.33
N CYS A 29 -44.52 8.64 -1.00
CA CYS A 29 -45.55 9.69 -0.99
C CYS A 29 -46.09 10.08 -2.36
N HIS A 30 -45.52 9.56 -3.46
CA HIS A 30 -45.86 9.84 -4.87
C HIS A 30 -45.70 11.30 -5.32
N GLU A 31 -45.04 12.14 -4.53
CA GLU A 31 -44.66 13.49 -4.93
C GLU A 31 -43.44 13.48 -5.86
N GLN A 32 -43.41 14.39 -6.83
CA GLN A 32 -42.28 14.55 -7.74
C GLN A 32 -41.10 15.26 -7.06
N GLY A 33 -39.87 14.91 -7.42
CA GLY A 33 -38.67 15.67 -7.08
C GLY A 33 -37.76 15.05 -6.02
N HIS A 34 -38.07 13.87 -5.48
CA HIS A 34 -37.19 13.16 -4.55
C HIS A 34 -37.34 11.64 -4.63
N TYR A 35 -36.26 10.93 -4.29
CA TYR A 35 -36.27 9.46 -4.20
C TYR A 35 -36.76 8.99 -2.81
N ALA A 36 -37.19 7.72 -2.71
CA ALA A 36 -37.78 7.17 -1.48
C ALA A 36 -36.88 7.27 -0.22
N ASN A 37 -35.56 7.30 -0.41
CA ASN A 37 -34.56 7.48 0.65
C ASN A 37 -34.42 8.94 1.14
N GLN A 38 -34.94 9.90 0.39
CA GLN A 38 -34.91 11.35 0.68
C GLN A 38 -36.29 11.88 1.08
N CYS A 39 -37.28 11.01 1.28
CA CYS A 39 -38.64 11.43 1.59
C CYS A 39 -38.70 12.11 2.97
N PRO A 40 -39.17 13.37 3.07
CA PRO A 40 -39.34 14.04 4.36
C PRO A 40 -40.40 13.36 5.23
N HIS A 41 -41.23 12.48 4.65
CA HIS A 41 -42.21 11.65 5.35
C HIS A 41 -41.73 10.23 5.67
N ARG A 42 -40.42 9.95 5.55
CA ARG A 42 -39.85 8.60 5.76
C ARG A 42 -40.23 7.99 7.11
N ASP A 43 -40.27 8.80 8.17
CA ASP A 43 -40.52 8.30 9.53
C ASP A 43 -42.02 8.09 9.85
N ARG A 44 -42.94 8.58 9.00
CA ARG A 44 -44.39 8.52 9.28
C ARG A 44 -45.02 7.16 8.96
N ARG A 45 -44.41 6.34 8.09
CA ARG A 45 -44.97 5.03 7.66
C ARG A 45 -44.40 3.82 8.40
N GLN A 46 -43.29 3.94 9.11
CA GLN A 46 -42.60 2.76 9.65
C GLN A 46 -43.32 2.09 10.83
N TYR A 47 -44.37 2.70 11.38
CA TYR A 47 -45.09 2.17 12.54
C TYR A 47 -46.50 1.60 12.28
N LEU A 48 -47.07 1.76 11.08
CA LEU A 48 -48.50 1.42 10.87
C LEU A 48 -48.79 0.43 9.73
N SER A 49 -47.79 -0.02 8.96
CA SER A 49 -48.08 -0.87 7.78
C SER A 49 -46.98 -1.88 7.47
N ARG A 50 -46.48 -2.61 8.45
CA ARG A 50 -45.87 -3.93 8.18
C ARG A 50 -46.90 -5.00 8.54
N PRO A 51 -47.77 -5.41 7.61
CA PRO A 51 -48.60 -6.59 7.81
C PRO A 51 -47.66 -7.78 8.00
N SER A 52 -47.84 -8.48 9.12
CA SER A 52 -47.33 -9.82 9.32
C SER A 52 -47.72 -10.68 8.12
N THR A 53 -46.72 -11.08 7.34
CA THR A 53 -46.82 -12.29 6.54
C THR A 53 -46.91 -13.48 7.49
N SER A 54 -47.80 -14.41 7.16
CA SER A 54 -48.13 -15.68 7.82
C SER A 54 -49.11 -15.58 9.00
N THR A 55 -50.40 -15.72 8.74
CA THR A 55 -51.08 -17.03 8.80
C THR A 55 -52.48 -16.86 8.25
N ASP A 56 -52.64 -17.30 7.01
CA ASP A 56 -53.94 -17.71 6.47
C ASP A 56 -54.44 -18.90 7.29
N SER A 57 -55.59 -18.73 7.94
CA SER A 57 -56.46 -19.84 8.28
C SER A 57 -57.88 -19.31 8.42
N ARG A 58 -58.60 -19.42 7.31
CA ARG A 58 -60.06 -19.49 7.24
C ARG A 58 -60.67 -20.21 8.46
N ARG A 59 -61.21 -19.46 9.43
CA ARG A 59 -62.25 -19.97 10.35
C ARG A 59 -63.08 -18.83 10.92
N SER A 60 -64.05 -18.44 10.10
CA SER A 60 -65.47 -18.32 10.43
C SER A 60 -65.87 -18.14 11.91
N ARG A 61 -66.62 -17.05 12.12
CA ARG A 61 -67.81 -16.91 12.98
C ARG A 61 -67.64 -17.10 14.50
N SER A 62 -67.88 -15.99 15.19
CA SER A 62 -68.13 -15.85 16.63
C SER A 62 -69.06 -16.92 17.22
N PRO A 63 -68.83 -17.29 18.49
CA PRO A 63 -69.90 -17.09 19.49
C PRO A 63 -69.43 -16.37 20.76
N ARG A 64 -70.29 -15.46 21.21
CA ARG A 64 -70.33 -14.89 22.56
C ARG A 64 -70.38 -16.01 23.62
N ARG A 65 -69.87 -15.68 24.82
CA ARG A 65 -70.02 -16.34 26.13
C ARG A 65 -69.25 -17.64 26.35
N PHE A 66 -68.07 -17.50 26.93
CA PHE A 66 -67.66 -18.33 28.06
C PHE A 66 -66.65 -17.54 28.92
N GLU A 67 -67.14 -16.89 29.98
CA GLU A 67 -66.29 -16.48 31.10
C GLU A 67 -65.73 -17.77 31.70
N HIS A 68 -64.53 -18.15 31.25
CA HIS A 68 -63.82 -19.28 31.82
C HIS A 68 -63.46 -18.90 33.25
N ARG A 69 -64.36 -19.28 34.15
CA ARG A 69 -64.18 -19.50 35.58
C ARG A 69 -62.69 -19.70 35.84
N ARG A 70 -62.07 -18.72 36.50
CA ARG A 70 -60.66 -18.71 36.93
C ARG A 70 -60.43 -19.97 37.77
N TYR A 71 -60.11 -21.07 37.12
CA TYR A 71 -59.44 -22.18 37.76
C TYR A 71 -58.05 -21.64 38.08
N VAL A 72 -57.94 -21.15 39.32
CA VAL A 72 -56.66 -20.82 39.95
C VAL A 72 -55.84 -22.09 39.88
N SER A 73 -54.96 -22.14 38.87
CA SER A 73 -53.97 -23.21 38.76
C SER A 73 -53.15 -23.19 40.06
N PRO A 74 -52.82 -24.36 40.64
CA PRO A 74 -52.17 -24.40 41.94
C PRO A 74 -50.86 -23.58 41.89
N PRO A 75 -50.69 -22.52 42.71
CA PRO A 75 -49.58 -21.56 42.59
C PRO A 75 -48.17 -22.17 42.80
N ARG A 76 -48.09 -23.45 43.19
CA ARG A 76 -46.83 -24.14 43.46
C ARG A 76 -46.07 -24.56 42.19
N GLN A 77 -46.74 -25.11 41.17
CA GLN A 77 -46.04 -25.57 39.95
C GLN A 77 -45.54 -24.39 39.11
N GLU A 78 -46.27 -23.28 39.09
CA GLU A 78 -45.82 -22.07 38.40
C GLU A 78 -44.59 -21.43 39.05
N ALA A 79 -44.47 -21.49 40.38
CA ALA A 79 -43.29 -20.98 41.09
C ALA A 79 -42.02 -21.76 40.70
N GLU A 80 -42.11 -23.08 40.58
CA GLU A 80 -40.99 -23.94 40.16
C GLU A 80 -40.58 -23.68 38.70
N LEU A 81 -41.54 -23.53 37.79
CA LEU A 81 -41.27 -23.20 36.39
C LEU A 81 -40.63 -21.82 36.25
N ARG A 82 -41.10 -20.82 37.02
CA ARG A 82 -40.47 -19.50 37.07
C ARG A 82 -39.03 -19.58 37.58
N GLY A 83 -38.76 -20.41 38.58
CA GLY A 83 -37.40 -20.66 39.07
C GLY A 83 -36.48 -21.24 37.98
N LYS A 84 -36.96 -22.24 37.22
CA LYS A 84 -36.21 -22.83 36.10
C LYS A 84 -35.97 -21.82 34.97
N LEU A 85 -36.98 -21.01 34.62
CA LEU A 85 -36.83 -19.95 33.62
C LEU A 85 -35.84 -18.86 34.07
N ALA A 86 -35.86 -18.50 35.34
CA ALA A 86 -34.88 -17.57 35.90
C ALA A 86 -33.45 -18.13 35.78
N ALA A 87 -33.22 -19.39 36.15
CA ALA A 87 -31.92 -20.05 35.99
C ALA A 87 -31.45 -20.10 34.52
N LEU A 88 -32.34 -20.43 33.58
CA LEU A 88 -32.02 -20.41 32.16
C LEU A 88 -31.69 -18.99 31.67
N SER A 89 -32.44 -17.98 32.11
CA SER A 89 -32.18 -16.59 31.74
C SER A 89 -30.82 -16.09 32.25
N GLN A 90 -30.42 -16.54 33.44
CA GLN A 90 -29.10 -16.26 34.03
C GLN A 90 -28.00 -16.92 33.19
N GLY A 91 -28.14 -18.20 32.83
CA GLY A 91 -27.19 -18.90 31.96
C GLY A 91 -27.02 -18.23 30.58
N VAL A 92 -28.13 -17.79 29.96
CA VAL A 92 -28.08 -17.05 28.69
C VAL A 92 -27.39 -15.69 28.85
N ALA A 93 -27.64 -14.98 29.95
CA ALA A 93 -26.96 -13.72 30.24
C ALA A 93 -25.45 -13.90 30.43
N GLU A 94 -25.02 -14.98 31.08
CA GLU A 94 -23.59 -15.32 31.25
C GLU A 94 -22.92 -15.67 29.90
N MET A 95 -23.56 -16.50 29.07
CA MET A 95 -23.05 -16.80 27.73
C MET A 95 -22.90 -15.52 26.90
N LYS A 96 -23.90 -14.63 26.92
CA LYS A 96 -23.85 -13.33 26.23
C LYS A 96 -22.68 -12.47 26.71
N LYS A 97 -22.39 -12.44 28.01
CA LYS A 97 -21.22 -11.72 28.56
C LYS A 97 -19.92 -12.29 28.02
N HIS A 98 -19.79 -13.63 27.94
CA HIS A 98 -18.59 -14.27 27.39
C HIS A 98 -18.38 -13.94 25.90
N PHE A 99 -19.44 -14.02 25.08
CA PHE A 99 -19.38 -13.62 23.66
C PHE A 99 -18.99 -12.16 23.48
N ASN A 100 -19.57 -11.25 24.25
CA ASN A 100 -19.23 -9.83 24.20
C ASN A 100 -17.77 -9.58 24.61
N ALA A 101 -17.29 -10.27 25.65
CA ALA A 101 -15.90 -10.19 26.08
C ALA A 101 -14.94 -10.75 25.02
N GLU A 102 -15.30 -11.84 24.34
CA GLU A 102 -14.51 -12.41 23.26
C GLU A 102 -14.45 -11.47 22.04
N LYS A 103 -15.59 -10.88 21.66
CA LYS A 103 -15.67 -9.87 20.59
C LYS A 103 -14.82 -8.64 20.93
N ALA A 104 -14.93 -8.11 22.14
CA ALA A 104 -14.10 -7.00 22.60
C ALA A 104 -12.59 -7.33 22.59
N ARG A 105 -12.21 -8.57 22.93
CA ARG A 105 -10.82 -9.03 22.82
C ARG A 105 -10.33 -9.11 21.37
N LYS A 106 -11.19 -9.50 20.42
CA LYS A 106 -10.86 -9.50 18.98
C LYS A 106 -10.68 -8.07 18.47
N GLU A 107 -11.65 -7.19 18.73
CA GLU A 107 -11.59 -5.78 18.33
C GLU A 107 -10.37 -5.04 18.93
N ALA A 108 -10.02 -5.31 20.19
CA ALA A 108 -8.82 -4.73 20.81
C ALA A 108 -7.52 -5.23 20.15
N LYS A 109 -7.46 -6.50 19.73
CA LYS A 109 -6.30 -7.04 18.99
C LYS A 109 -6.19 -6.39 17.61
N GLU A 110 -7.31 -6.16 16.92
CA GLU A 110 -7.33 -5.47 15.62
C GLU A 110 -6.90 -4.01 15.74
N ARG A 111 -7.44 -3.27 16.71
CA ARG A 111 -7.01 -1.89 17.01
C ARG A 111 -5.51 -1.82 17.30
N ARG A 112 -4.96 -2.78 18.03
CA ARG A 112 -3.51 -2.85 18.32
C ARG A 112 -2.67 -3.18 17.08
N LYS A 113 -3.18 -3.99 16.15
CA LYS A 113 -2.50 -4.27 14.87
C LYS A 113 -2.46 -3.01 14.00
N LEU A 114 -3.59 -2.32 13.88
CA LEU A 114 -3.71 -1.09 13.10
C LEU A 114 -2.84 0.04 13.67
N ASP A 115 -2.81 0.22 15.00
CA ASP A 115 -1.92 1.21 15.62
C ASP A 115 -0.43 0.90 15.38
N LYS A 116 -0.05 -0.39 15.44
CA LYS A 116 1.32 -0.82 15.11
C LYS A 116 1.68 -0.56 13.65
N GLU A 117 0.74 -0.71 12.74
CA GLU A 117 0.93 -0.43 11.31
C GLU A 117 1.07 1.06 11.05
N ARG A 118 0.17 1.89 11.61
CA ARG A 118 0.26 3.36 11.54
C ARG A 118 1.59 3.88 12.05
N ARG A 119 2.11 3.36 13.16
CA ARG A 119 3.44 3.75 13.68
C ARG A 119 4.58 3.39 12.72
N LYS A 120 4.52 2.23 12.07
CA LYS A 120 5.54 1.83 11.07
C LYS A 120 5.47 2.69 9.81
N GLU A 121 4.27 3.07 9.39
CA GLU A 121 4.06 3.97 8.26
C GLU A 121 4.59 5.38 8.57
N GLU A 122 4.29 5.91 9.75
CA GLU A 122 4.82 7.20 10.21
C GLU A 122 6.36 7.19 10.29
N GLU A 123 6.96 6.12 10.82
CA GLU A 123 8.42 5.95 10.84
C GLU A 123 9.03 5.93 9.42
N ARG A 124 8.36 5.28 8.45
CA ARG A 124 8.78 5.29 7.05
C ARG A 124 8.68 6.68 6.43
N ARG A 125 7.61 7.42 6.71
CA ARG A 125 7.45 8.81 6.23
C ARG A 125 8.55 9.72 6.76
N ILE A 126 8.92 9.58 8.03
CA ILE A 126 10.01 10.34 8.63
C ILE A 126 11.36 9.98 7.98
N ALA A 127 11.62 8.68 7.74
CA ALA A 127 12.85 8.23 7.09
C ALA A 127 12.97 8.76 5.65
N GLU A 128 11.88 8.76 4.89
CA GLU A 128 11.84 9.31 3.52
C GLU A 128 12.07 10.82 3.50
N GLU A 129 11.50 11.56 4.45
CA GLU A 129 11.75 13.00 4.57
C GLU A 129 13.21 13.30 4.94
N GLU A 130 13.82 12.51 5.84
CA GLU A 130 15.23 12.65 6.18
C GLU A 130 16.15 12.35 4.98
N GLU A 131 15.81 11.35 4.17
CA GLU A 131 16.55 11.02 2.94
C GLU A 131 16.47 12.17 1.92
N LYS A 132 15.28 12.73 1.69
CA LYS A 132 15.10 13.89 0.80
C LYS A 132 15.94 15.09 1.25
N ARG A 133 15.98 15.37 2.55
CA ARG A 133 16.81 16.44 3.12
C ARG A 133 18.31 16.19 2.89
N LYS A 134 18.77 14.94 2.97
CA LYS A 134 20.17 14.57 2.68
C LYS A 134 20.51 14.78 1.21
N ILE A 135 19.64 14.33 0.30
CA ILE A 135 19.82 14.50 -1.15
C ILE A 135 19.87 15.99 -1.51
N GLU A 136 18.95 16.80 -0.97
CA GLU A 136 18.94 18.25 -1.19
C GLU A 136 20.20 18.93 -0.65
N GLU A 137 20.66 18.54 0.54
CA GLU A 137 21.90 19.08 1.11
C GLU A 137 23.12 18.72 0.26
N GLU A 138 23.19 17.49 -0.25
CA GLU A 138 24.26 17.02 -1.13
C GLU A 138 24.25 17.77 -2.47
N ALA A 139 23.08 17.92 -3.11
CA ALA A 139 22.93 18.70 -4.34
C ALA A 139 23.44 20.14 -4.15
N ARG A 140 23.12 20.79 -3.02
CA ARG A 140 23.62 22.13 -2.69
C ARG A 140 25.14 22.16 -2.49
N ARG A 141 25.75 21.09 -1.98
CA ARG A 141 27.21 20.98 -1.84
C ARG A 141 27.87 20.78 -3.21
N GLU A 142 27.29 19.97 -4.08
CA GLU A 142 27.78 19.76 -5.45
C GLU A 142 27.69 21.03 -6.29
N GLU A 143 26.57 21.74 -6.22
CA GLU A 143 26.39 23.01 -6.93
C GLU A 143 27.45 24.04 -6.52
N LYS A 144 27.74 24.14 -5.21
CA LYS A 144 28.83 24.99 -4.70
C LYS A 144 30.19 24.58 -5.24
N LYS A 145 30.46 23.28 -5.40
CA LYS A 145 31.71 22.79 -6.03
C LYS A 145 31.76 23.14 -7.51
N ARG A 146 30.66 22.95 -8.25
CA ARG A 146 30.54 23.30 -9.68
C ARG A 146 30.80 24.80 -9.90
N LYS A 147 30.18 25.67 -9.10
CA LYS A 147 30.39 27.13 -9.13
C LYS A 147 31.85 27.51 -8.87
N LYS A 148 32.54 26.83 -7.94
CA LYS A 148 33.98 27.06 -7.67
C LYS A 148 34.86 26.64 -8.85
N VAL A 149 34.58 25.48 -9.44
CA VAL A 149 35.33 24.97 -10.60
C VAL A 149 35.10 25.87 -11.82
N GLU A 150 33.87 26.29 -12.08
CA GLU A 150 33.53 27.23 -13.15
C GLU A 150 34.25 28.58 -12.97
N LYS A 151 34.24 29.13 -11.75
CA LYS A 151 34.98 30.37 -11.44
C LYS A 151 36.48 30.21 -11.70
N ALA A 152 37.08 29.10 -11.27
CA ALA A 152 38.50 28.83 -11.52
C ALA A 152 38.81 28.66 -13.02
N LYS A 153 37.91 28.03 -13.79
CA LYS A 153 38.03 27.93 -15.26
C LYS A 153 37.99 29.32 -15.91
N ARG A 154 37.06 30.18 -15.51
CA ARG A 154 36.99 31.58 -16.02
C ARG A 154 38.25 32.37 -15.69
N GLU A 155 38.75 32.27 -14.45
CA GLU A 155 40.00 32.94 -14.05
C GLU A 155 41.22 32.42 -14.83
N ALA A 156 41.29 31.12 -15.10
CA ALA A 156 42.36 30.52 -15.89
C ALA A 156 42.35 30.99 -17.36
N ILE A 157 41.15 31.14 -17.95
CA ILE A 157 40.99 31.69 -19.30
C ILE A 157 41.48 33.14 -19.35
N LEU A 158 41.01 34.00 -18.44
CA LEU A 158 41.46 35.40 -18.35
C LEU A 158 42.98 35.51 -18.14
N ARG A 159 43.58 34.65 -17.30
CA ARG A 159 45.04 34.62 -17.12
C ARG A 159 45.79 34.17 -18.38
N ALA A 160 45.22 33.26 -19.17
CA ALA A 160 45.83 32.81 -20.41
C ALA A 160 45.78 33.91 -21.48
N GLU A 161 44.69 34.68 -21.54
CA GLU A 161 44.54 35.84 -22.43
C GLU A 161 45.58 36.93 -22.11
N MET A 162 45.67 37.36 -20.85
CA MET A 162 46.67 38.36 -20.42
C MET A 162 48.12 37.94 -20.73
N LYS A 163 48.43 36.63 -20.65
CA LYS A 163 49.78 36.12 -20.98
C LYS A 163 50.09 36.19 -22.47
N LYS A 164 49.08 36.02 -23.35
CA LYS A 164 49.26 36.12 -24.80
C LYS A 164 49.63 37.54 -25.19
N GLU A 165 48.96 38.54 -24.62
CA GLU A 165 49.25 39.95 -24.90
C GLU A 165 50.68 40.34 -24.49
N LEU A 166 51.18 39.81 -23.36
CA LEU A 166 52.53 40.09 -22.89
C LEU A 166 53.63 39.40 -23.73
N CYS A 167 53.35 38.25 -24.35
CA CYS A 167 54.35 37.51 -25.15
C CYS A 167 54.55 38.04 -26.57
N ILE A 168 53.76 39.01 -27.06
CA ILE A 168 53.90 39.56 -28.41
C ILE A 168 55.12 40.51 -28.54
N SER A 169 55.78 40.87 -27.44
CA SER A 169 57.02 41.66 -27.46
C SER A 169 58.31 40.84 -27.64
N GLU A 170 58.23 39.50 -27.72
CA GLU A 170 59.39 38.63 -27.83
C GLU A 170 59.96 38.58 -29.25
N LYS A 171 60.74 39.64 -29.54
CA LYS A 171 61.85 39.71 -30.50
C LYS A 171 61.58 39.08 -31.86
N GLN A 172 61.18 39.93 -32.81
CA GLN A 172 61.50 39.75 -34.22
C GLN A 172 62.95 39.27 -34.35
N LYS A 173 63.13 38.11 -34.98
CA LYS A 173 64.43 37.58 -35.33
C LYS A 173 65.13 38.61 -36.21
N ARG A 174 66.25 39.15 -35.72
CA ARG A 174 67.32 39.59 -36.61
C ARG A 174 67.69 38.39 -37.49
N GLU A 175 67.72 38.65 -38.78
CA GLU A 175 68.05 37.71 -39.84
C GLU A 175 69.35 36.97 -39.52
N ALA A 176 69.35 35.68 -39.83
CA ALA A 176 70.53 34.85 -39.82
C ALA A 176 71.40 35.23 -41.03
N ASP A 177 72.45 36.00 -40.77
CA ASP A 177 73.82 35.83 -41.28
C ASP A 177 74.54 37.18 -41.36
N VAL A 178 75.04 37.63 -40.21
CA VAL A 178 76.26 38.44 -40.17
C VAL A 178 77.21 37.73 -39.22
N VAL A 179 78.21 37.07 -39.80
CA VAL A 179 79.36 36.50 -39.11
C VAL A 179 80.15 37.66 -38.51
N LEU A 180 79.92 37.92 -37.22
CA LEU A 180 80.69 38.88 -36.44
C LEU A 180 81.73 38.09 -35.64
N GLU A 181 82.85 37.80 -36.29
CA GLU A 181 84.05 37.28 -35.63
C GLU A 181 84.57 38.32 -34.63
N GLY A 182 84.83 37.89 -33.39
CA GLY A 182 85.72 38.63 -32.48
C GLY A 182 85.11 39.27 -31.24
N SER A 183 84.17 38.61 -30.53
CA SER A 183 83.84 39.02 -29.15
C SER A 183 84.37 38.00 -28.14
N PRO A 184 85.22 38.42 -27.18
CA PRO A 184 85.88 37.53 -26.24
C PRO A 184 84.89 36.88 -25.26
N PRO A 185 85.14 35.63 -24.82
CA PRO A 185 84.28 34.93 -23.89
C PRO A 185 84.32 35.63 -22.53
N MET A 186 83.21 36.28 -22.16
CA MET A 186 83.02 36.80 -20.81
C MET A 186 82.72 35.63 -19.86
N GLU A 187 83.65 35.39 -18.94
CA GLU A 187 83.51 34.44 -17.84
C GLU A 187 82.32 34.81 -16.95
N MET A 188 81.30 33.96 -16.95
CA MET A 188 80.18 34.09 -16.04
C MET A 188 80.61 33.60 -14.64
N PRO A 189 80.40 34.41 -13.57
CA PRO A 189 80.74 33.99 -12.21
C PRO A 189 79.89 32.79 -11.77
N ALA A 190 80.55 31.82 -11.11
CA ALA A 190 79.92 30.60 -10.62
C ALA A 190 78.71 30.91 -9.72
N LYS A 191 77.53 30.42 -10.15
CA LYS A 191 76.28 30.56 -9.39
C LYS A 191 76.40 29.86 -8.04
N ARG A 192 76.43 30.67 -6.98
CA ARG A 192 76.22 30.24 -5.59
C ARG A 192 74.86 29.54 -5.49
N THR A 193 74.88 28.25 -5.18
CA THR A 193 73.70 27.52 -4.72
C THR A 193 73.17 28.16 -3.44
N PRO A 194 71.88 28.53 -3.33
CA PRO A 194 71.31 28.92 -2.06
C PRO A 194 71.31 27.71 -1.13
N ARG A 195 72.07 27.81 -0.02
CA ARG A 195 72.04 26.87 1.10
C ARG A 195 70.58 26.65 1.52
N LYS A 196 70.12 25.40 1.43
CA LYS A 196 68.92 24.94 2.12
C LYS A 196 69.17 25.09 3.62
N VAL A 197 68.72 26.19 4.21
CA VAL A 197 68.60 26.28 5.67
C VAL A 197 67.41 25.42 6.05
N ALA A 198 67.72 24.24 6.58
CA ALA A 198 66.77 23.41 7.30
C ALA A 198 66.10 24.24 8.40
N ARG A 199 64.78 24.43 8.28
CA ARG A 199 63.93 24.74 9.43
C ARG A 199 63.23 23.44 9.84
N PRO A 200 63.52 22.86 11.02
CA PRO A 200 62.63 21.89 11.63
C PRO A 200 61.49 22.67 12.26
N MET A 201 60.33 22.73 11.59
CA MET A 201 59.11 23.24 12.22
C MET A 201 58.15 22.08 12.39
N LEU A 202 58.35 21.40 13.53
CA LEU A 202 57.36 20.74 14.38
C LEU A 202 56.06 20.31 13.66
N PRO A 203 55.81 19.00 13.49
CA PRO A 203 54.44 18.54 13.32
C PRO A 203 53.72 18.83 14.63
N THR A 204 52.93 19.90 14.66
CA THR A 204 51.93 20.07 15.70
C THR A 204 50.87 19.00 15.49
N GLU A 205 51.10 17.91 16.22
CA GLU A 205 50.14 17.06 16.87
C GLU A 205 48.83 17.81 17.17
N ARG A 206 47.91 17.85 16.20
CA ARG A 206 46.53 18.24 16.43
C ARG A 206 45.69 16.99 16.49
N LEU A 207 45.82 16.32 17.63
CA LEU A 207 44.80 15.50 18.25
C LEU A 207 43.45 16.20 18.18
N THR A 208 42.63 15.88 17.18
CA THR A 208 41.19 16.10 17.24
C THR A 208 40.49 14.75 17.36
N ARG A 209 40.68 14.17 18.55
CA ARG A 209 39.62 13.65 19.41
C ARG A 209 38.41 13.10 18.64
N SER A 210 38.44 11.80 18.41
CA SER A 210 37.25 10.96 18.29
C SER A 210 36.23 11.38 19.35
N LYS A 211 35.19 12.11 18.94
CA LYS A 211 34.02 12.32 19.78
C LYS A 211 33.24 11.02 19.81
N ALA A 212 33.53 10.25 20.86
CA ALA A 212 32.59 9.36 21.49
C ALA A 212 31.25 10.09 21.64
N ARG A 213 30.22 9.60 20.94
CA ARG A 213 28.85 10.00 21.25
C ARG A 213 28.47 9.38 22.59
N LYS A 214 28.51 10.26 23.59
CA LYS A 214 27.91 10.15 24.90
C LYS A 214 26.46 9.66 24.75
N LYS A 215 26.22 8.37 24.99
CA LYS A 215 24.92 7.84 25.41
C LYS A 215 24.63 8.41 26.79
N VAL A 216 23.98 9.57 26.85
CA VAL A 216 23.28 10.03 28.05
C VAL A 216 21.87 10.37 27.62
N GLY A 217 20.99 9.44 27.93
CA GLY A 217 19.57 9.41 27.64
C GLY A 217 19.02 8.16 28.32
N CYS A 218 19.29 8.09 29.62
CA CYS A 218 18.82 7.07 30.53
C CYS A 218 17.29 7.21 30.60
N ILE A 219 16.56 6.32 29.93
CA ILE A 219 15.21 5.97 30.36
C ILE A 219 15.35 4.68 31.13
N MET A 220 15.19 4.78 32.45
CA MET A 220 15.07 3.66 33.36
C MET A 220 13.89 2.78 32.94
N VAL A 221 14.18 1.71 32.18
CA VAL A 221 13.23 0.61 32.06
C VAL A 221 13.31 -0.21 33.33
N ARG A 222 12.34 0.05 34.20
CA ARG A 222 12.05 -0.64 35.46
C ARG A 222 12.06 -2.16 35.25
N ALA A 223 13.05 -2.82 35.84
CA ALA A 223 13.14 -4.27 35.90
C ALA A 223 11.88 -4.86 36.56
N LYS A 224 11.04 -5.53 35.78
CA LYS A 224 9.99 -6.41 36.32
C LYS A 224 10.53 -7.83 36.40
N ARG A 225 10.81 -8.19 37.66
CA ARG A 225 10.74 -9.50 38.32
C ARG A 225 10.59 -10.71 37.40
N LYS A 226 11.66 -11.52 37.40
CA LYS A 226 11.67 -12.94 37.07
C LYS A 226 10.66 -13.66 37.98
N SER A 227 9.58 -14.21 37.43
CA SER A 227 8.86 -15.29 38.10
C SER A 227 9.65 -16.58 37.89
N GLN A 228 10.05 -17.20 39.00
CA GLN A 228 10.50 -18.60 39.03
C GLN A 228 9.28 -19.49 38.76
N VAL A 229 9.06 -19.88 37.51
CA VAL A 229 8.34 -21.11 37.20
C VAL A 229 9.18 -21.85 36.18
N LYS A 230 9.89 -22.87 36.69
CA LYS A 230 10.64 -23.82 35.88
C LYS A 230 9.63 -24.78 35.27
N THR A 231 9.28 -24.58 34.01
CA THR A 231 8.76 -25.67 33.17
C THR A 231 9.93 -26.20 32.34
N PRO A 232 10.40 -27.44 32.59
CA PRO A 232 11.33 -28.11 31.72
C PRO A 232 10.52 -28.69 30.56
N LEU A 233 10.55 -28.03 29.40
CA LEU A 233 10.20 -28.68 28.14
C LEU A 233 11.42 -28.64 27.24
N ASP A 234 12.20 -29.70 27.38
CA ASP A 234 13.41 -29.97 26.64
C ASP A 234 13.15 -30.10 25.12
N LYS A 235 13.99 -29.39 24.36
CA LYS A 235 14.76 -29.92 23.22
C LYS A 235 14.00 -30.76 22.19
N VAL A 236 13.11 -30.12 21.42
CA VAL A 236 12.89 -30.56 20.04
C VAL A 236 13.95 -29.89 19.17
N VAL A 237 14.96 -30.68 18.83
CA VAL A 237 16.03 -30.36 17.89
C VAL A 237 15.40 -30.03 16.54
N LYS A 238 15.21 -28.75 16.25
CA LYS A 238 15.06 -28.27 14.87
C LYS A 238 16.43 -28.40 14.22
N SER A 239 16.70 -29.56 13.65
CA SER A 239 17.79 -29.76 12.71
C SER A 239 17.60 -28.76 11.57
N GLY A 240 18.39 -27.69 11.61
CA GLY A 240 18.53 -26.74 10.53
C GLY A 240 19.09 -27.46 9.31
N LYS A 241 18.19 -27.86 8.41
CA LYS A 241 18.56 -28.11 7.02
C LYS A 241 18.98 -26.76 6.46
N LYS A 242 20.31 -26.55 6.39
CA LYS A 242 20.93 -25.51 5.59
C LYS A 242 20.49 -25.76 4.14
N ALA A 243 19.44 -25.07 3.71
CA ALA A 243 19.12 -24.95 2.30
C ALA A 243 20.18 -24.01 1.70
N SER A 244 20.94 -24.53 0.74
CA SER A 244 21.67 -23.72 -0.21
C SER A 244 20.70 -22.73 -0.91
N PRO A 245 21.12 -21.50 -1.21
CA PRO A 245 20.26 -20.50 -1.88
C PRO A 245 19.76 -20.94 -3.27
N ASP A 246 20.41 -21.91 -3.91
CA ASP A 246 20.23 -22.19 -5.34
C ASP A 246 19.52 -23.51 -5.68
N SER A 247 18.93 -24.20 -4.70
CA SER A 247 18.16 -25.43 -4.96
C SER A 247 16.67 -25.20 -4.72
N PRO A 248 15.80 -25.27 -5.75
CA PRO A 248 14.36 -25.18 -5.54
C PRO A 248 13.92 -26.36 -4.65
N PRO A 249 13.15 -26.13 -3.58
CA PRO A 249 12.68 -27.19 -2.71
C PRO A 249 11.74 -28.10 -3.51
N SER A 250 12.27 -29.21 -4.00
CA SER A 250 11.51 -30.34 -4.57
C SER A 250 10.83 -31.11 -3.43
N GLY A 251 10.06 -30.39 -2.61
CA GLY A 251 9.09 -30.95 -1.69
C GLY A 251 7.74 -30.62 -2.29
N ARG A 252 6.90 -31.65 -2.49
CA ARG A 252 5.54 -31.54 -3.05
C ARG A 252 4.83 -30.31 -2.45
N ILE A 253 4.81 -29.23 -3.23
CA ILE A 253 4.16 -27.98 -2.88
C ILE A 253 2.70 -28.36 -2.69
N THR A 254 2.18 -28.23 -1.47
CA THR A 254 0.78 -28.53 -1.21
C THR A 254 -0.07 -27.64 -2.13
N PRO A 255 -1.22 -28.12 -2.65
CA PRO A 255 -2.02 -27.36 -3.60
C PRO A 255 -2.32 -25.93 -3.13
N VAL A 256 -2.57 -25.77 -1.82
CA VAL A 256 -2.78 -24.49 -1.13
C VAL A 256 -1.57 -23.55 -1.25
N SER A 257 -0.36 -24.07 -1.10
CA SER A 257 0.86 -23.25 -1.22
C SER A 257 1.15 -22.81 -2.67
N LYS A 258 0.72 -23.60 -3.68
CA LYS A 258 0.81 -23.22 -5.09
C LYS A 258 -0.12 -22.05 -5.43
N VAL A 259 -1.35 -22.07 -4.91
CA VAL A 259 -2.31 -20.96 -5.08
C VAL A 259 -1.77 -19.66 -4.46
N VAL A 260 -1.24 -19.74 -3.24
CA VAL A 260 -0.64 -18.56 -2.57
C VAL A 260 0.57 -18.03 -3.33
N LEU A 261 1.41 -18.91 -3.87
CA LEU A 261 2.58 -18.51 -4.64
C LEU A 261 2.18 -17.84 -5.96
N ARG A 262 1.16 -18.38 -6.65
CA ARG A 262 0.58 -17.77 -7.85
C ARG A 262 -0.01 -16.39 -7.56
N LEU A 263 -0.72 -16.22 -6.45
CA LEU A 263 -1.27 -14.92 -6.06
C LEU A 263 -0.16 -13.89 -5.80
N ARG A 264 0.89 -14.26 -5.06
CA ARG A 264 2.04 -13.38 -4.83
C ARG A 264 2.78 -13.00 -6.11
N TYR A 265 2.85 -13.92 -7.06
CA TYR A 265 3.43 -13.66 -8.36
C TYR A 265 2.56 -12.68 -9.18
N ARG A 266 1.23 -12.88 -9.21
CA ARG A 266 0.30 -11.92 -9.82
C ARG A 266 0.48 -10.51 -9.21
N ASP A 267 0.54 -10.40 -7.88
CA ASP A 267 0.76 -9.12 -7.19
C ASP A 267 2.12 -8.47 -7.46
N ALA A 268 3.15 -9.27 -7.75
CA ALA A 268 4.45 -8.76 -8.16
C ALA A 268 4.38 -8.18 -9.58
N VAL A 269 3.80 -8.92 -10.52
CA VAL A 269 3.61 -8.47 -11.91
C VAL A 269 2.74 -7.20 -11.97
N MET A 270 1.64 -7.15 -11.23
CA MET A 270 0.80 -5.94 -11.18
C MET A 270 1.56 -4.71 -10.66
N ARG A 271 2.49 -4.88 -9.71
CA ARG A 271 3.31 -3.77 -9.20
C ARG A 271 4.34 -3.29 -10.21
N GLU A 272 4.97 -4.19 -10.95
CA GLU A 272 5.91 -3.83 -12.01
C GLU A 272 5.21 -3.08 -13.15
N LEU A 273 4.01 -3.54 -13.54
CA LEU A 273 3.25 -2.94 -14.62
C LEU A 273 2.61 -1.60 -14.23
N LYS A 274 2.29 -1.37 -12.96
CA LYS A 274 1.57 -0.15 -12.50
C LYS A 274 2.22 1.15 -12.98
N ASP A 275 3.55 1.19 -13.00
CA ASP A 275 4.33 2.37 -13.36
C ASP A 275 4.69 2.44 -14.86
N SER A 276 4.29 1.45 -15.66
CA SER A 276 4.49 1.46 -17.11
C SER A 276 3.59 2.46 -17.82
N ASN A 277 4.11 3.01 -18.92
CA ASN A 277 3.39 3.94 -19.81
C ASN A 277 2.39 3.19 -20.71
N GLU A 278 1.39 3.90 -21.23
CA GLU A 278 0.35 3.31 -22.08
C GLU A 278 0.92 2.64 -23.35
N ASP A 279 1.92 3.24 -23.98
CA ASP A 279 2.60 2.67 -25.15
C ASP A 279 3.31 1.35 -24.82
N GLU A 280 3.89 1.25 -23.62
CA GLU A 280 4.54 0.02 -23.15
C GLU A 280 3.51 -1.07 -22.90
N PHE A 281 2.35 -0.74 -22.34
CA PHE A 281 1.24 -1.69 -22.19
C PHE A 281 0.76 -2.22 -23.53
N GLN A 282 0.51 -1.34 -24.51
CA GLN A 282 0.10 -1.77 -25.84
C GLN A 282 1.16 -2.64 -26.52
N ARG A 283 2.45 -2.37 -26.29
CA ARG A 283 3.54 -3.23 -26.78
C ARG A 283 3.51 -4.60 -26.09
N ILE A 284 3.39 -4.65 -24.76
CA ILE A 284 3.33 -5.89 -23.99
C ILE A 284 2.09 -6.72 -24.36
N CYS A 285 0.91 -6.09 -24.49
CA CYS A 285 -0.31 -6.75 -24.95
C CYS A 285 -0.12 -7.37 -26.34
N ARG A 286 0.54 -6.67 -27.28
CA ARG A 286 0.86 -7.20 -28.61
C ARG A 286 1.85 -8.37 -28.57
N GLU A 287 2.88 -8.29 -27.72
CA GLU A 287 3.87 -9.36 -27.55
C GLU A 287 3.27 -10.62 -26.90
N GLU A 288 2.32 -10.45 -25.98
CA GLU A 288 1.63 -11.56 -25.28
C GLU A 288 0.36 -12.05 -26.00
N GLY A 289 -0.09 -11.33 -27.04
CA GLY A 289 -1.29 -11.67 -27.83
C GLY A 289 -2.61 -11.37 -27.11
N LEU A 290 -2.63 -10.38 -26.23
CA LEU A 290 -3.81 -9.93 -25.47
C LEU A 290 -4.44 -8.69 -26.11
N HIS A 291 -5.76 -8.57 -26.05
CA HIS A 291 -6.47 -7.36 -26.50
C HIS A 291 -6.32 -6.23 -25.46
N TYR A 292 -6.28 -4.98 -25.91
CA TYR A 292 -6.13 -3.82 -25.02
C TYR A 292 -7.47 -3.07 -24.92
N GLU A 293 -8.22 -3.28 -23.84
CA GLU A 293 -9.49 -2.59 -23.55
C GLU A 293 -9.33 -1.43 -22.55
N GLY A 294 -8.10 -1.19 -22.09
CA GLY A 294 -7.76 -0.13 -21.15
C GLY A 294 -6.62 -0.53 -20.22
N LYS A 295 -6.01 0.47 -19.56
CA LYS A 295 -4.82 0.25 -18.73
C LYS A 295 -5.06 -0.74 -17.58
N ILE A 296 -6.22 -0.64 -16.92
CA ILE A 296 -6.51 -1.45 -15.73
C ILE A 296 -6.76 -2.92 -16.13
N ASP A 297 -7.60 -3.16 -17.13
CA ASP A 297 -7.94 -4.52 -17.57
C ASP A 297 -6.72 -5.23 -18.18
N ALA A 298 -5.92 -4.51 -18.98
CA ALA A 298 -4.65 -5.02 -19.51
C ALA A 298 -3.68 -5.49 -18.41
N ILE A 299 -3.58 -4.76 -17.28
CA ILE A 299 -2.74 -5.18 -16.14
C ILE A 299 -3.23 -6.52 -15.58
N PHE A 300 -4.54 -6.69 -15.39
CA PHE A 300 -5.09 -7.92 -14.84
C PHE A 300 -4.91 -9.09 -15.80
N ASP A 301 -5.14 -8.89 -17.09
CA ASP A 301 -4.98 -9.92 -18.12
C ASP A 301 -3.53 -10.37 -18.28
N ILE A 302 -2.58 -9.42 -18.34
CA ILE A 302 -1.14 -9.74 -18.41
C ILE A 302 -0.70 -10.48 -17.14
N ALA A 303 -1.09 -9.99 -15.96
CA ALA A 303 -0.75 -10.65 -14.69
C ALA A 303 -1.31 -12.07 -14.63
N GLU A 304 -2.54 -12.27 -15.11
CA GLU A 304 -3.15 -13.59 -15.20
C GLU A 304 -2.43 -14.50 -16.19
N TYR A 305 -2.19 -14.02 -17.42
CA TYR A 305 -1.51 -14.74 -18.49
C TYR A 305 -0.11 -15.20 -18.05
N ARG A 306 0.72 -14.28 -17.54
CA ARG A 306 2.04 -14.62 -16.98
C ARG A 306 1.94 -15.61 -15.83
N SER A 307 0.95 -15.47 -14.95
CA SER A 307 0.76 -16.41 -13.84
C SER A 307 0.40 -17.81 -14.30
N ARG A 308 -0.44 -17.95 -15.33
CA ARG A 308 -0.81 -19.24 -15.93
C ARG A 308 0.40 -19.90 -16.60
N ARG A 309 1.24 -19.10 -17.26
CA ARG A 309 2.47 -19.57 -17.91
C ARG A 309 3.54 -20.02 -16.91
N GLN A 310 3.71 -19.30 -15.79
CA GLN A 310 4.68 -19.63 -14.74
C GLN A 310 4.23 -20.79 -13.84
N PHE A 311 2.93 -20.85 -13.55
CA PHE A 311 2.31 -21.90 -12.76
C PHE A 311 1.30 -22.65 -13.63
N PRO A 312 1.76 -23.48 -14.59
CA PRO A 312 0.86 -24.28 -15.37
C PRO A 312 -0.01 -25.08 -14.40
N GLU A 313 -1.32 -24.87 -14.50
CA GLU A 313 -2.30 -25.75 -13.93
C GLU A 313 -2.12 -27.06 -14.68
N GLY A 314 -1.18 -27.89 -14.21
CA GLY A 314 -1.16 -29.28 -14.64
C GLY A 314 -2.57 -29.76 -14.38
N ASN A 315 -3.25 -30.20 -15.45
CA ASN A 315 -4.58 -30.80 -15.46
C ASN A 315 -4.57 -32.04 -14.53
N GLN A 316 -4.42 -31.83 -13.24
CA GLN A 316 -5.01 -32.71 -12.25
C GLN A 316 -6.47 -32.42 -12.46
N ALA A 317 -7.07 -33.22 -13.32
CA ALA A 317 -8.47 -33.58 -13.21
C ALA A 317 -8.70 -33.70 -11.71
N ILE A 318 -9.33 -32.67 -11.16
CA ILE A 318 -9.96 -32.75 -9.87
C ILE A 318 -11.03 -33.80 -10.17
N GLU A 319 -10.69 -35.08 -9.99
CA GLU A 319 -11.67 -36.08 -9.60
C GLU A 319 -12.36 -35.42 -8.44
N GLY A 320 -13.48 -34.78 -8.77
CA GLY A 320 -14.30 -34.09 -7.80
C GLY A 320 -14.55 -35.13 -6.74
N ILE A 321 -14.05 -34.89 -5.54
CA ILE A 321 -14.78 -35.35 -4.37
C ILE A 321 -16.18 -34.77 -4.62
N PRO A 322 -17.18 -35.58 -5.00
CA PRO A 322 -18.49 -35.05 -5.30
C PRO A 322 -18.94 -34.39 -4.02
N ILE A 323 -18.94 -33.05 -4.01
CA ILE A 323 -19.68 -32.30 -3.02
C ILE A 323 -21.10 -32.70 -3.36
N SER A 324 -21.62 -33.70 -2.65
CA SER A 324 -23.00 -34.15 -2.74
C SER A 324 -23.87 -32.93 -2.57
N VAL A 325 -24.31 -32.39 -3.70
CA VAL A 325 -25.33 -31.38 -3.78
C VAL A 325 -26.56 -32.07 -3.22
N SER A 326 -26.88 -31.77 -1.97
CA SER A 326 -28.15 -32.11 -1.36
C SER A 326 -29.23 -31.39 -2.15
N ASN A 327 -29.76 -32.10 -3.16
CA ASN A 327 -30.97 -31.71 -3.89
C ASN A 327 -32.16 -31.88 -2.94
N ASP A 328 -32.39 -30.90 -2.08
CA ASP A 328 -33.72 -30.63 -1.55
C ASP A 328 -34.42 -29.71 -2.57
N THR A 329 -34.67 -30.25 -3.76
CA THR A 329 -35.62 -29.68 -4.72
C THR A 329 -37.00 -30.15 -4.29
N GLU A 330 -37.68 -29.32 -3.50
CA GLU A 330 -39.13 -29.43 -3.31
C GLU A 330 -39.81 -29.39 -4.68
N ALA A 331 -40.55 -30.45 -4.98
CA ALA A 331 -41.40 -30.54 -6.15
C ALA A 331 -42.51 -29.48 -6.05
N VAL A 332 -42.37 -28.40 -6.82
CA VAL A 332 -43.48 -27.49 -7.10
C VAL A 332 -44.28 -28.12 -8.23
N GLU A 333 -45.37 -28.78 -7.84
CA GLU A 333 -46.43 -29.25 -8.74
C GLU A 333 -46.95 -28.08 -9.58
N THR A 334 -46.86 -28.22 -10.90
CA THR A 334 -47.54 -27.35 -11.85
C THR A 334 -48.96 -27.88 -12.04
N PRO A 335 -50.01 -27.08 -11.80
CA PRO A 335 -51.37 -27.50 -12.12
C PRO A 335 -51.56 -27.46 -13.64
N ALA A 336 -52.05 -28.58 -14.18
CA ALA A 336 -52.55 -28.68 -15.53
C ALA A 336 -53.68 -27.66 -15.74
N ASN A 337 -53.51 -26.77 -16.71
CA ASN A 337 -54.61 -26.04 -17.31
C ASN A 337 -55.11 -26.87 -18.48
N ASP A 338 -56.23 -27.57 -18.26
CA ASP A 338 -57.10 -28.04 -19.32
C ASP A 338 -57.76 -26.82 -19.98
N LEU A 339 -57.60 -26.70 -21.30
CA LEU A 339 -58.38 -25.82 -22.16
C LEU A 339 -59.02 -26.70 -23.23
N GLU A 340 -60.33 -26.94 -23.05
CA GLU A 340 -61.29 -27.11 -24.14
C GLU A 340 -61.71 -25.75 -24.70
#